data_AF-A0A1I6AIB5-F1
#
_entry.id   AF-A0A1I6AIB5-F1
#
_cell.length_a   1.000
_cell.length_b   1.000
_cell.length_c   1.000
_cell.angle_alpha   90.00
_cell.angle_beta   90.00
_cell.angle_gamma   90.00
#
_symmetry.space_group_name_H-M   'P 1'
#
loop_
_entity.id
_entity.type
_entity.pdbx_description
1 polymer ?
#
loop_
_entity_poly.entity_id
_entity_poly.type
_entity_poly.pdbx_seq_one_letter_code
_entity_poly.pdbx_strand_id
1 'polypeptide(L)' 'MRRLPLIIILSLIIFSFVLNLLGLMHLIPLFISAPLLFLSFLILVTFFNNRKKFKGF' A
#
# COMPACT_ATOMS: atom_id res chain seq x y z
N MET A 1 -0.16 -1.28 20.98
CA MET A 1 0.04 -0.29 19.88
C MET A 1 0.49 -0.92 18.53
N ARG A 2 0.23 -2.22 18.27
CA ARG A 2 0.69 -2.93 17.04
C ARG A 2 -0.36 -3.09 15.93
N ARG A 3 -1.61 -2.64 16.17
CA ARG A 3 -2.77 -2.75 15.26
C ARG A 3 -3.08 -1.47 14.49
N LEU A 4 -2.81 -0.31 15.08
CA LEU A 4 -2.95 1.01 14.44
C LEU A 4 -2.24 1.11 13.07
N PRO A 5 -0.97 0.69 12.90
CA PRO A 5 -0.32 0.80 11.60
C PRO A 5 -0.97 -0.09 10.53
N LEU A 6 -1.58 -1.23 10.91
CA LEU A 6 -2.30 -2.08 9.96
C LEU A 6 -3.53 -1.37 9.39
N ILE A 7 -4.29 -0.68 10.24
CA ILE A 7 -5.50 0.05 9.83
C ILE A 7 -5.15 1.17 8.85
N ILE A 8 -4.06 1.89 9.11
CA ILE A 8 -3.57 2.97 8.24
C ILE A 8 -3.14 2.42 6.88
N ILE A 9 -2.37 1.32 6.87
CA ILE A 9 -1.92 0.69 5.62
C ILE A 9 -3.12 0.16 4.82
N LEU A 10 -4.12 -0.44 5.49
CA LEU A 10 -5.33 -0.91 4.82
C LEU A 10 -6.10 0.25 4.17
N SER A 11 -6.28 1.35 4.90
CA SER A 11 -6.94 2.56 4.39
C SER A 11 -6.21 3.13 3.17
N LEU A 12 -4.88 3.15 3.21
CA LEU A 12 -4.02 3.64 2.12
C LEU A 12 -4.10 2.75 0.87
N ILE A 13 -4.22 1.43 1.03
CA ILE A 13 -4.46 0.49 -0.09
C ILE A 13 -5.83 0.74 -0.71
N ILE A 14 -6.88 0.86 0.10
CA ILE A 14 -8.24 1.11 -0.38
C ILE A 14 -8.29 2.42 -1.17
N PHE A 15 -7.69 3.48 -0.63
CA PHE A 15 -7.60 4.77 -1.29
C PHE A 15 -6.85 4.69 -2.63
N SER A 16 -5.68 4.03 -2.64
CA SER A 16 -4.88 3.85 -3.87
C SER A 16 -5.61 2.99 -4.91
N PHE A 17 -6.40 2.00 -4.47
CA PHE A 17 -7.21 1.16 -5.33
C PHE A 17 -8.30 1.96 -6.05
N VAL A 18 -9.01 2.82 -5.31
CA VAL A 18 -10.00 3.73 -5.90
C VAL A 18 -9.34 4.68 -6.90
N LEU A 19 -8.20 5.28 -6.56
CA LEU A 19 -7.45 6.12 -7.49
C LEU A 19 -7.00 5.35 -8.75
N ASN A 20 -6.65 4.07 -8.62
CA ASN A 20 -6.28 3.26 -9.77
C ASN A 20 -7.47 2.90 -10.66
N LEU A 21 -8.66 2.69 -10.08
CA LEU A 21 -9.90 2.57 -10.85
C LEU A 21 -10.19 3.85 -11.64
N LEU A 22 -10.01 5.02 -11.04
CA LEU A 22 -10.13 6.30 -11.76
C LEU A 22 -9.08 6.44 -12.86
N GLY A 23 -7.87 5.94 -12.63
CA GLY A 23 -6.81 5.88 -13.65
C GLY A 23 -7.19 5.00 -14.83
N LEU A 24 -7.81 3.85 -14.59
CA LEU A 24 -8.34 2.96 -15.63
C LEU A 24 -9.48 3.62 -16.43
N MET A 25 -10.24 4.51 -15.81
CA MET A 25 -11.27 5.32 -16.48
C MET A 25 -10.70 6.54 -17.24
N HIS A 26 -9.37 6.64 -17.39
CA HIS A 26 -8.68 7.76 -18.03
C HIS A 26 -8.91 9.14 -17.36
N LEU A 27 -9.41 9.17 -16.12
CA LEU A 27 -9.61 10.41 -15.36
C LEU A 27 -8.29 10.94 -14.75
N ILE A 28 -7.34 10.03 -14.51
CA ILE A 28 -6.02 10.30 -13.97
C ILE A 28 -5.01 9.51 -14.81
N PRO A 29 -3.79 10.00 -15.06
CA PRO A 29 -2.77 9.21 -15.72
C PRO A 29 -2.48 7.91 -14.95
N LEU A 30 -2.65 6.77 -15.63
CA LEU A 30 -2.33 5.43 -15.11
C LEU A 30 -0.88 5.32 -14.60
N PHE A 31 0.02 6.08 -15.21
CA PHE A 31 1.42 6.18 -14.78
C PHE A 31 1.59 6.74 -13.36
N ILE A 32 0.60 7.44 -12.82
CA ILE A 32 0.63 7.98 -11.44
C ILE A 32 -0.11 7.04 -10.49
N SER A 33 -1.28 6.54 -10.89
CA SER A 33 -2.10 5.68 -10.03
C SER A 33 -1.48 4.30 -9.81
N ALA A 34 -0.82 3.73 -10.82
CA ALA A 34 -0.22 2.41 -10.73
C ALA A 34 1.01 2.35 -9.80
N PRO A 35 1.99 3.28 -9.85
CA PRO A 35 3.07 3.32 -8.87
C PRO A 35 2.58 3.59 -7.45
N LEU A 36 1.55 4.41 -7.28
CA LEU A 36 0.95 4.67 -5.97
C LEU A 36 0.37 3.39 -5.37
N LEU A 37 -0.39 2.63 -6.15
CA LEU A 37 -0.93 1.33 -5.73
C LEU A 37 0.18 0.31 -5.43
N PHE A 38 1.23 0.29 -6.25
CA PHE A 38 2.39 -0.56 -6.01
C PHE A 38 3.09 -0.24 -4.67
N LEU A 39 3.34 1.04 -4.39
CA LEU A 39 3.95 1.47 -3.12
C LEU A 39 3.10 1.08 -1.92
N SER A 40 1.77 1.20 -2.03
CA SER A 40 0.83 0.77 -0.99
C SER A 40 0.97 -0.72 -0.66
N PHE A 41 1.09 -1.58 -1.67
CA PHE A 41 1.36 -3.01 -1.47
C PHE A 41 2.78 -3.28 -0.96
N LEU A 42 3.78 -2.55 -1.42
CA LEU A 42 5.16 -2.69 -0.92
C LEU A 42 5.25 -2.36 0.56
N ILE A 43 4.58 -1.30 1.02
CA ILE A 43 4.48 -0.95 2.44
C ILE A 43 3.79 -2.06 3.23
N LEU A 44 2.73 -2.68 2.68
CA LEU A 44 2.07 -3.83 3.32
C LEU A 44 3.04 -5.00 3.50
N VAL A 45 3.71 -5.40 2.42
CA VAL A 45 4.65 -6.54 2.43
C VAL A 45 5.81 -6.26 3.38
N THR A 46 6.41 -5.07 3.33
CA THR A 46 7.50 -4.69 4.24
C THR A 46 7.04 -4.66 5.70
N PHE A 47 5.81 -4.18 5.98
CA PHE A 47 5.24 -4.22 7.32
C PHE A 47 5.08 -5.65 7.86
N PHE A 48 4.59 -6.57 7.03
CA PHE A 48 4.50 -7.99 7.38
C PHE A 48 5.89 -8.64 7.53
N ASN A 49 6.82 -8.31 6.65
CA ASN A 49 8.17 -8.86 6.67
C ASN A 49 8.96 -8.41 7.93
N ASN A 50 8.78 -7.15 8.37
CA ASN A 50 9.40 -6.64 9.59
C ASN A 50 8.93 -7.36 10.87
N ARG A 51 7.79 -8.05 10.86
CA ARG A 51 7.35 -8.91 11.99
C ARG A 51 8.14 -10.21 12.09
N LYS A 52 8.69 -10.71 10.98
CA LYS A 52 9.40 -11.99 10.85
C LYS A 52 10.91 -11.82 10.63
N LYS A 53 11.42 -10.58 10.70
CA LYS A 53 12.85 -10.33 10.57
C LYS A 53 13.57 -11.00 11.75
N PHE A 54 14.50 -11.90 11.44
CA PHE A 54 15.43 -12.45 12.41
C PHE A 54 16.17 -11.27 13.04
N LYS A 55 15.89 -11.03 14.32
CA LYS A 55 16.71 -10.14 15.13
C LYS A 55 17.94 -10.97 15.45
N GLY A 56 19.02 -10.78 14.69
CA GLY A 56 20.30 -11.44 14.99
C GLY A 56 20.72 -11.21 16.44
N PHE A 57 21.61 -12.09 16.92
CA PHE A 57 22.30 -11.97 18.20
C PHE A 57 22.86 -10.57 18.44
#